data_AF-A0A382Q282-F1
#
_entry.id   AF-A0A382Q282-F1
#
_cell.length_a   1.000
_cell.length_b   1.000
_cell.length_c   1.000
_cell.angle_alpha   90.00
_cell.angle_beta   90.00
_cell.angle_gamma   90.00
#
_symmetry.space_group_name_H-M   'P 1'
#
loop_
_entity.id
_entity.type
_entity.pdbx_description
1 polymer ?
#
loop_
_entity_poly.entity_id
_entity_poly.type
_entity_poly.pdbx_seq_one_letter_code
_entity_poly.pdbx_strand_id
1 'polypeptide(L)'
;MFLSEEIKDKWQPVMEHEDLPKIEDATKRAITLRLLENQEKALQEANVTGANVDNWDPILISLVRRTMPQLMAYDTIGVQPMSGPTGLIFAMKSHYTGEASTGAEALTLPAGQPDVDFSGDEGTANQLSTADGEALGGFVAGGGDFKEMSFSIEKSSVTAATRALKAKYSLELAQDLKAIHGLDAESELSNILSAEILAEINREVIELILS
;
A
#
# COMPACT_ATOMS: atom_id res chain seq x y z
N MET A 1 40.37 -52.87 -4.97
CA MET A 1 39.69 -53.99 -4.30
C MET A 1 39.89 -53.98 -2.79
N PHE A 2 41.05 -53.56 -2.27
CA PHE A 2 41.26 -53.40 -0.83
C PHE A 2 40.47 -52.23 -0.20
N LEU A 3 40.36 -51.09 -0.89
CA LEU A 3 39.63 -49.91 -0.36
C LEU A 3 38.11 -50.13 -0.20
N SER A 4 37.52 -51.09 -0.92
CA SER A 4 36.08 -51.37 -0.85
C SER A 4 35.69 -52.27 0.31
N GLU A 5 36.63 -53.03 0.87
CA GLU A 5 36.37 -53.92 2.00
C GLU A 5 36.41 -53.13 3.32
N GLU A 6 37.35 -52.20 3.45
CA GLU A 6 37.48 -51.34 4.64
C GLU A 6 36.28 -50.37 4.82
N ILE A 7 35.78 -49.78 3.71
CA ILE A 7 34.57 -48.94 3.72
C ILE A 7 33.33 -49.78 4.06
N LYS A 8 33.29 -51.04 3.62
CA LYS A 8 32.18 -51.95 3.89
C LYS A 8 32.10 -52.30 5.38
N ASP A 9 33.24 -52.55 6.03
CA ASP A 9 33.30 -52.88 7.46
C ASP A 9 32.94 -51.67 8.33
N LYS A 10 33.40 -50.47 7.96
CA LYS A 10 33.11 -49.21 8.68
C LYS A 10 31.62 -48.89 8.73
N TRP A 11 30.92 -49.09 7.61
CA TRP A 11 29.51 -48.71 7.46
C TRP A 11 28.53 -49.88 7.58
N GLN A 12 29.02 -51.09 7.85
CA GLN A 12 28.21 -52.29 8.11
C GLN A 12 27.13 -52.11 9.19
N PRO A 13 27.39 -51.52 10.37
CA PRO A 13 26.37 -51.37 11.41
C PRO A 13 25.22 -50.43 11.02
N VAL A 14 25.46 -49.47 10.11
CA VAL A 14 24.43 -48.55 9.61
C VAL A 14 23.57 -49.22 8.53
N MET A 15 24.17 -50.12 7.74
CA MET A 15 23.45 -50.87 6.71
C MET A 15 22.59 -52.00 7.27
N GLU A 16 22.94 -52.53 8.45
CA GLU A 16 22.27 -53.67 9.08
C GLU A 16 21.38 -53.27 10.27
N HIS A 17 21.18 -51.98 10.51
CA HIS A 17 20.30 -51.48 11.57
C HIS A 17 18.84 -51.94 11.33
N GLU A 18 18.19 -52.44 12.38
CA GLU A 18 16.88 -53.11 12.29
C GLU A 18 15.76 -52.21 11.74
N ASP A 19 15.91 -50.89 11.89
CA ASP A 19 14.92 -49.89 11.47
C ASP A 19 15.03 -49.44 9.99
N LEU A 20 16.05 -49.90 9.25
CA LEU A 20 16.28 -49.48 7.86
C LEU A 20 15.94 -50.60 6.86
N PRO A 21 15.29 -50.28 5.71
CA PRO A 21 15.00 -51.27 4.69
C PRO A 21 16.29 -51.86 4.11
N LYS A 22 16.42 -53.19 4.15
CA LYS A 22 17.62 -53.90 3.70
C LYS A 22 17.84 -53.70 2.19
N ILE A 23 19.04 -53.23 1.82
CA ILE A 23 19.44 -53.03 0.42
C ILE A 23 20.04 -54.35 -0.10
N GLU A 24 19.26 -55.09 -0.89
CA GLU A 24 19.66 -56.43 -1.40
C GLU A 24 20.61 -56.37 -2.61
N ASP A 25 20.57 -55.30 -3.42
CA ASP A 25 21.37 -55.16 -4.65
C ASP A 25 22.80 -54.69 -4.37
N ALA A 26 23.79 -55.50 -4.80
CA ALA A 26 25.22 -55.28 -4.58
C ALA A 26 25.74 -53.97 -5.19
N THR A 27 25.18 -53.51 -6.31
CA THR A 27 25.61 -52.26 -6.97
C THR A 27 25.08 -51.03 -6.23
N LYS A 28 23.81 -51.06 -5.81
CA LYS A 28 23.21 -50.02 -4.96
C LYS A 28 23.89 -49.94 -3.60
N ARG A 29 24.29 -51.08 -3.03
CA ARG A 29 25.09 -51.15 -1.80
C ARG A 29 26.45 -50.45 -1.97
N ALA A 30 27.17 -50.68 -3.06
CA ALA A 30 28.46 -50.03 -3.30
C ALA A 30 28.34 -48.51 -3.52
N ILE A 31 27.27 -48.05 -4.19
CA ILE A 31 27.01 -46.62 -4.43
C ILE A 31 26.60 -45.92 -3.13
N THR A 32 25.74 -46.54 -2.32
CA THR A 32 25.34 -45.99 -1.00
C THR A 32 26.51 -45.90 -0.04
N LEU A 33 27.39 -46.91 0.00
CA LEU A 33 28.63 -46.86 0.77
C LEU A 33 29.53 -45.68 0.37
N ARG A 34 29.69 -45.43 -0.94
CA ARG A 34 30.45 -44.27 -1.42
C ARG A 34 29.78 -42.93 -1.14
N LEU A 35 28.45 -42.88 -1.15
CA LEU A 35 27.72 -41.66 -0.81
C LEU A 35 27.84 -41.34 0.68
N LEU A 36 27.73 -42.35 1.56
CA LEU A 36 27.91 -42.20 3.00
C LEU A 36 29.32 -41.73 3.35
N GLU A 37 30.35 -42.31 2.70
CA GLU A 37 31.73 -41.86 2.88
C GLU A 37 31.94 -40.40 2.43
N ASN A 38 31.36 -40.02 1.28
CA ASN A 38 31.43 -38.64 0.81
C ASN A 38 30.64 -37.67 1.71
N GLN A 39 29.53 -38.12 2.32
CA GLN A 39 28.73 -37.34 3.26
C GLN A 39 29.45 -37.15 4.60
N GLU A 40 30.07 -38.19 5.16
CA GLU A 40 30.89 -38.08 6.37
C GLU A 40 32.10 -37.17 6.12
N LYS A 41 32.76 -37.32 4.98
CA LYS A 41 33.89 -36.48 4.62
C LYS A 41 33.49 -35.01 4.45
N ALA A 42 32.33 -34.73 3.84
CA ALA A 42 31.80 -33.37 3.74
C ALA A 42 31.42 -32.79 5.11
N LEU A 43 30.86 -33.61 6.01
CA LEU A 43 30.55 -33.21 7.39
C LEU A 43 31.83 -32.97 8.21
N GLN A 44 32.87 -33.78 8.02
CA GLN A 44 34.18 -33.58 8.65
C GLN A 44 34.88 -32.33 8.10
N GLU A 45 34.86 -32.10 6.78
CA GLU A 45 35.46 -30.93 6.14
C GLU A 45 34.75 -29.62 6.52
N ALA A 46 33.43 -29.65 6.73
CA ALA A 46 32.68 -28.51 7.29
C ALA A 46 33.01 -28.23 8.77
N ASN A 47 33.65 -29.18 9.47
CA ASN A 47 33.96 -29.12 10.89
C ASN A 47 35.46 -28.86 11.18
N VAL A 48 36.29 -28.56 10.16
CA VAL A 48 37.74 -28.33 10.36
C VAL A 48 38.05 -26.86 10.64
N THR A 49 38.12 -26.49 11.92
CA THR A 49 39.14 -25.54 12.41
C THR A 49 39.67 -25.99 13.79
N GLY A 50 40.86 -26.60 13.80
CA GLY A 50 41.64 -26.85 15.03
C GLY A 50 41.22 -28.07 15.85
N ALA A 51 42.16 -28.96 16.15
CA ALA A 51 41.93 -30.15 16.96
C ALA A 51 41.52 -29.81 18.41
N ASN A 52 40.59 -30.61 18.97
CA ASN A 52 40.24 -30.73 20.40
C ASN A 52 39.40 -29.63 21.07
N VAL A 53 38.57 -28.89 20.35
CA VAL A 53 37.51 -28.07 20.97
C VAL A 53 36.17 -28.49 20.36
N ASP A 54 35.22 -28.96 21.18
CA ASP A 54 33.83 -29.08 20.74
C ASP A 54 33.36 -27.69 20.32
N ASN A 55 33.05 -27.52 19.03
CA ASN A 55 32.45 -26.28 18.54
C ASN A 55 31.09 -26.12 19.22
N TRP A 56 31.01 -25.17 20.16
CA TRP A 56 29.77 -24.81 20.81
C TRP A 56 28.77 -24.35 19.77
N ASP A 57 27.55 -24.87 19.88
CA ASP A 57 26.41 -24.47 19.06
C ASP A 57 26.29 -22.94 19.17
N PRO A 58 26.54 -22.18 18.09
CA PRO A 58 26.60 -20.73 18.18
C PRO A 58 25.24 -20.21 18.65
N ILE A 59 25.23 -19.37 19.68
CA ILE A 59 24.01 -18.72 20.17
C ILE A 59 23.45 -17.87 19.03
N LEU A 60 22.34 -18.31 18.45
CA LEU A 60 21.64 -17.59 17.39
C LEU A 60 21.22 -16.22 17.92
N ILE A 61 21.85 -15.17 17.39
CA ILE A 61 21.45 -13.79 17.67
C ILE A 61 20.10 -13.56 17.00
N SER A 62 19.12 -13.09 17.77
CA SER A 62 17.77 -12.81 17.28
C SER A 62 17.79 -11.84 16.10
N LEU A 63 16.98 -12.12 15.08
CA LEU A 63 16.85 -11.24 13.91
C LEU A 63 16.22 -9.88 14.30
N VAL A 64 16.85 -8.78 13.92
CA VAL A 64 16.31 -7.43 14.13
C VAL A 64 15.44 -7.03 12.94
N ARG A 65 14.20 -6.58 13.20
CA ARG A 65 13.31 -6.03 12.17
C ARG A 65 13.53 -4.54 11.99
N ARG A 66 13.43 -4.03 10.76
CA ARG A 66 13.34 -2.60 10.49
C ARG A 66 11.95 -2.09 10.92
N THR A 67 11.90 -0.97 11.62
CA THR A 67 10.63 -0.32 12.01
C THR A 67 9.94 0.28 10.80
N MET A 68 8.63 0.10 10.69
CA MET A 68 7.82 0.77 9.67
C MET A 68 7.72 2.28 9.98
N PRO A 69 7.72 3.15 8.97
CA PRO A 69 7.59 4.59 9.17
C PRO A 69 6.19 4.98 9.68
N GLN A 70 6.09 6.13 10.34
CA GLN A 70 4.80 6.68 10.77
C GLN A 70 4.03 7.24 9.57
N LEU A 71 2.72 6.99 9.53
CA LEU A 71 1.82 7.41 8.47
C LEU A 71 1.05 8.65 8.93
N MET A 72 1.05 9.72 8.11
CA MET A 72 0.44 11.01 8.46
C MET A 72 -0.69 11.45 7.52
N ALA A 73 -0.93 10.74 6.42
CA ALA A 73 -1.79 11.29 5.37
C ALA A 73 -3.25 11.45 5.82
N TYR A 74 -3.76 10.51 6.61
CA TYR A 74 -5.16 10.54 7.08
C TYR A 74 -5.46 11.62 8.11
N ASP A 75 -4.44 12.28 8.68
CA ASP A 75 -4.63 13.44 9.56
C ASP A 75 -4.77 14.75 8.76
N THR A 76 -4.23 14.78 7.55
CA THR A 76 -4.19 15.98 6.71
C THR A 76 -5.37 16.15 5.75
N ILE A 77 -6.15 15.08 5.51
CA ILE A 77 -7.24 15.09 4.53
C ILE A 77 -8.55 14.53 5.11
N GLY A 78 -9.68 15.03 4.61
CA GLY A 78 -10.98 14.42 4.86
C GLY A 78 -11.14 13.11 4.07
N VAL A 79 -11.67 12.07 4.72
CA VAL A 79 -11.93 10.78 4.07
C VAL A 79 -13.43 10.56 3.95
N GLN A 80 -13.88 10.22 2.74
CA GLN A 80 -15.25 9.76 2.48
C GLN A 80 -15.22 8.31 2.02
N PRO A 81 -15.70 7.34 2.82
CA PRO A 81 -15.73 5.94 2.40
C PRO A 81 -16.70 5.74 1.24
N MET A 82 -16.25 5.05 0.19
CA MET A 82 -17.08 4.75 -0.99
C MET A 82 -17.79 3.39 -0.83
N SER A 83 -19.10 3.35 -1.04
CA SER A 83 -19.89 2.09 -1.06
C SER A 83 -19.97 1.45 -2.45
N GLY A 84 -19.64 2.19 -3.51
CA GLY A 84 -19.61 1.72 -4.90
C GLY A 84 -18.29 2.08 -5.59
N PRO A 85 -18.00 1.51 -6.78
CA PRO A 85 -16.75 1.75 -7.50
C PRO A 85 -16.63 3.18 -8.03
N THR A 86 -17.75 3.89 -8.17
CA THR A 86 -17.80 5.28 -8.60
C THR A 86 -18.64 6.11 -7.62
N GLY A 87 -18.16 7.33 -7.35
CA GLY A 87 -18.84 8.32 -6.52
C GLY A 87 -19.14 9.58 -7.34
N LEU A 88 -20.23 10.25 -7.03
CA LEU A 88 -20.58 11.54 -7.62
C LEU A 88 -20.52 12.61 -6.53
N ILE A 89 -19.80 13.68 -6.80
CA ILE A 89 -19.73 14.87 -5.95
C ILE A 89 -20.54 15.95 -6.64
N PHE A 90 -21.45 16.56 -5.89
CA PHE A 90 -22.27 17.67 -6.35
C PHE A 90 -21.83 18.95 -5.67
N ALA A 91 -21.67 20.01 -6.46
CA ALA A 91 -21.39 21.36 -5.97
C ALA A 91 -22.49 22.30 -6.45
N MET A 92 -23.04 23.09 -5.53
CA MET A 92 -23.99 24.14 -5.86
C MET A 92 -23.24 25.47 -5.92
N LYS A 93 -23.40 26.18 -7.03
CA LYS A 93 -22.77 27.49 -7.28
C LYS A 93 -23.87 28.51 -7.52
N SER A 94 -23.70 29.70 -6.97
CA SER A 94 -24.67 30.80 -7.12
C SER A 94 -24.13 31.84 -8.09
N HIS A 95 -24.98 32.43 -8.93
CA HIS A 95 -24.58 33.37 -9.97
C HIS A 95 -25.37 34.68 -9.84
N TYR A 96 -24.69 35.80 -10.09
CA TYR A 96 -25.26 37.16 -10.07
C TYR A 96 -26.01 37.53 -11.36
N THR A 97 -26.45 36.54 -12.14
CA THR A 97 -27.36 36.78 -13.27
C THR A 97 -28.44 35.72 -13.26
N GLY A 98 -29.61 36.02 -13.82
CA GLY A 98 -30.71 35.07 -13.99
C GLY A 98 -30.34 33.86 -14.86
N GLU A 99 -29.19 33.90 -15.54
CA GLU A 99 -28.70 32.83 -16.40
C GLU A 99 -27.66 31.96 -15.67
N ALA A 100 -28.02 30.69 -15.43
CA ALA A 100 -27.28 29.76 -14.58
C ALA A 100 -25.87 29.35 -15.07
N SER A 101 -25.41 29.83 -16.23
CA SER A 101 -24.18 29.33 -16.88
C SER A 101 -23.21 30.39 -17.39
N THR A 102 -23.59 31.67 -17.36
CA THR A 102 -22.81 32.77 -17.97
C THR A 102 -22.54 33.93 -17.01
N GLY A 103 -23.19 33.97 -15.84
CA GLY A 103 -22.99 34.99 -14.81
C GLY A 103 -21.75 34.75 -13.94
N ALA A 104 -21.16 35.84 -13.44
CA ALA A 104 -20.13 35.77 -12.41
C ALA A 104 -20.67 35.01 -11.19
N GLU A 105 -19.91 34.02 -10.70
CA GLU A 105 -20.28 33.28 -9.50
C GLU A 105 -20.16 34.18 -8.27
N ALA A 106 -21.20 34.18 -7.45
CA ALA A 106 -21.36 35.15 -6.38
C ALA A 106 -20.35 35.02 -5.23
N LEU A 107 -19.66 33.88 -5.15
CA LEU A 107 -18.73 33.56 -4.07
C LEU A 107 -17.26 33.50 -4.54
N THR A 108 -16.95 33.69 -5.83
CA THR A 108 -15.59 33.52 -6.38
C THR A 108 -14.73 34.77 -6.46
N LEU A 109 -15.21 35.93 -6.00
CA LEU A 109 -14.33 37.10 -5.85
C LEU A 109 -13.14 36.70 -4.95
N PRO A 110 -11.91 37.18 -5.22
CA PRO A 110 -10.66 36.70 -4.59
C PRO A 110 -10.52 36.91 -3.05
N ALA A 111 -11.64 37.10 -2.35
CA ALA A 111 -11.76 37.08 -0.90
C ALA A 111 -13.19 36.68 -0.41
N GLY A 112 -14.04 36.09 -1.25
CA GLY A 112 -15.44 35.76 -0.90
C GLY A 112 -16.28 36.99 -0.53
N GLN A 113 -15.87 38.19 -0.97
CA GLN A 113 -16.59 39.42 -0.70
C GLN A 113 -17.84 39.49 -1.58
N PRO A 114 -19.01 39.84 -1.01
CA PRO A 114 -20.19 40.05 -1.82
C PRO A 114 -19.99 41.27 -2.71
N ASP A 115 -20.62 41.24 -3.89
CA ASP A 115 -20.74 42.44 -4.69
C ASP A 115 -21.63 43.46 -3.96
N VAL A 116 -21.06 44.63 -3.69
CA VAL A 116 -21.64 45.65 -2.82
C VAL A 116 -22.62 46.57 -3.54
N ASP A 117 -22.61 46.60 -4.88
CA ASP A 117 -23.52 47.41 -5.69
C ASP A 117 -24.49 46.55 -6.52
N PHE A 118 -24.40 45.22 -6.43
CA PHE A 118 -25.27 44.32 -7.19
C PHE A 118 -26.76 44.60 -6.98
N SER A 119 -27.25 44.72 -5.75
CA SER A 119 -28.68 45.03 -5.50
C SER A 119 -29.03 46.52 -5.67
N GLY A 120 -28.06 47.36 -6.05
CA GLY A 120 -28.21 48.81 -6.19
C GLY A 120 -27.85 49.31 -7.59
N ASP A 121 -27.52 50.60 -7.67
CA ASP A 121 -27.08 51.28 -8.89
C ASP A 121 -25.54 51.20 -9.04
N GLU A 122 -25.06 51.04 -10.27
CA GLU A 122 -23.62 51.05 -10.60
C GLU A 122 -23.09 52.50 -10.49
N GLY A 123 -22.83 52.97 -9.27
CA GLY A 123 -22.49 54.37 -9.00
C GLY A 123 -21.93 54.63 -7.60
N THR A 124 -21.73 55.90 -7.26
CA THR A 124 -20.98 56.33 -6.06
C THR A 124 -21.62 55.93 -4.70
N ALA A 125 -22.87 55.45 -4.70
CA ALA A 125 -23.64 55.21 -3.48
C ALA A 125 -24.05 53.75 -3.23
N ASN A 126 -23.77 52.80 -4.14
CA ASN A 126 -24.15 51.37 -4.04
C ASN A 126 -25.62 51.12 -3.66
N GLN A 127 -26.48 52.11 -3.87
CA GLN A 127 -27.86 52.18 -3.41
C GLN A 127 -28.69 52.79 -4.52
N LEU A 128 -29.89 52.27 -4.69
CA LEU A 128 -30.85 52.80 -5.64
C LEU A 128 -31.60 53.99 -5.01
N SER A 129 -31.87 55.04 -5.78
CA SER A 129 -32.74 56.11 -5.30
C SER A 129 -34.16 55.60 -5.08
N THR A 130 -34.96 56.23 -4.22
CA THR A 130 -36.36 55.81 -4.01
C THR A 130 -37.17 55.90 -5.29
N ALA A 131 -36.87 56.87 -6.16
CA ALA A 131 -37.54 57.02 -7.45
C ALA A 131 -37.18 55.89 -8.43
N ASP A 132 -35.90 55.50 -8.50
CA ASP A 132 -35.46 54.41 -9.38
C ASP A 132 -35.90 53.04 -8.84
N GLY A 133 -35.89 52.86 -7.52
CA GLY A 133 -36.40 51.65 -6.87
C GLY A 133 -37.90 51.46 -7.00
N GLU A 134 -38.67 52.55 -6.95
CA GLU A 134 -40.09 52.53 -7.28
C GLU A 134 -40.36 52.33 -8.77
N ALA A 135 -39.37 52.47 -9.66
CA ALA A 135 -39.55 52.21 -11.09
C ALA A 135 -39.17 50.76 -11.51
N LEU A 136 -38.50 50.02 -10.63
CA LEU A 136 -38.04 48.65 -10.91
C LEU A 136 -39.20 47.67 -11.10
N GLY A 137 -39.11 46.78 -12.09
CA GLY A 137 -40.15 45.78 -12.38
C GLY A 137 -41.08 46.17 -13.53
N GLY A 138 -40.65 47.13 -14.36
CA GLY A 138 -41.21 47.39 -15.70
C GLY A 138 -42.61 48.00 -15.73
N PHE A 139 -43.19 48.39 -14.60
CA PHE A 139 -44.53 48.99 -14.52
C PHE A 139 -44.55 50.50 -14.80
N VAL A 140 -43.39 51.15 -14.87
CA VAL A 140 -43.20 52.51 -15.39
C VAL A 140 -42.35 52.45 -16.66
N ALA A 141 -42.74 53.18 -17.70
CA ALA A 141 -41.99 53.24 -18.95
C ALA A 141 -40.58 53.84 -18.70
N GLY A 142 -39.53 53.04 -18.96
CA GLY A 142 -38.14 53.40 -18.69
C GLY A 142 -37.59 52.91 -17.34
N GLY A 143 -38.39 52.20 -16.54
CA GLY A 143 -37.92 51.51 -15.34
C GLY A 143 -37.16 50.22 -15.67
N GLY A 144 -36.06 49.95 -14.95
CA GLY A 144 -35.26 48.74 -15.13
C GLY A 144 -35.92 47.48 -14.56
N ASP A 145 -35.42 46.30 -14.96
CA ASP A 145 -35.81 45.03 -14.35
C ASP A 145 -35.07 44.80 -13.04
N PHE A 146 -35.65 43.98 -12.15
CA PHE A 146 -34.92 43.51 -10.98
C PHE A 146 -33.72 42.66 -11.42
N LYS A 147 -32.56 42.91 -10.84
CA LYS A 147 -31.41 42.03 -10.98
C LYS A 147 -31.72 40.68 -10.32
N GLU A 148 -31.38 39.60 -11.01
CA GLU A 148 -31.73 38.24 -10.60
C GLU A 148 -30.51 37.45 -10.16
N MET A 149 -30.73 36.50 -9.25
CA MET A 149 -29.72 35.50 -8.89
C MET A 149 -30.22 34.11 -9.25
N SER A 150 -29.31 33.29 -9.77
CA SER A 150 -29.59 31.89 -10.09
C SER A 150 -28.61 30.97 -9.37
N PHE A 151 -28.92 29.68 -9.34
CA PHE A 151 -27.99 28.65 -8.88
C PHE A 151 -27.81 27.57 -9.95
N SER A 152 -26.61 27.00 -10.02
CA SER A 152 -26.28 25.85 -10.85
C SER A 152 -25.77 24.72 -9.96
N ILE A 153 -26.01 23.48 -10.39
CA ILE A 153 -25.48 22.29 -9.72
C ILE A 153 -24.51 21.61 -10.68
N GLU A 154 -23.23 21.66 -10.35
CA GLU A 154 -22.18 20.94 -11.05
C GLU A 154 -22.04 19.54 -10.47
N LYS A 155 -21.68 18.59 -11.33
CA LYS A 155 -21.35 17.22 -10.93
C LYS A 155 -19.91 16.90 -11.34
N SER A 156 -19.18 16.29 -10.42
CA SER A 156 -17.88 15.67 -10.67
C SER A 156 -17.97 14.19 -10.34
N SER A 157 -17.42 13.34 -11.21
CA SER A 157 -17.38 11.90 -10.98
C SER A 157 -15.99 11.49 -10.53
N VAL A 158 -15.92 10.76 -9.42
CA VAL A 158 -14.70 10.14 -8.91
C VAL A 158 -14.79 8.64 -9.09
N THR A 159 -13.77 8.03 -9.67
CA THR A 159 -13.69 6.58 -9.94
C THR A 159 -12.59 5.97 -9.10
N ALA A 160 -12.86 4.84 -8.42
CA ALA A 160 -11.85 4.17 -7.63
C ALA A 160 -10.77 3.52 -8.51
N ALA A 161 -9.51 3.69 -8.12
CA ALA A 161 -8.37 2.96 -8.66
C ALA A 161 -7.95 1.84 -7.71
N THR A 162 -7.29 0.80 -8.24
CA THR A 162 -6.89 -0.39 -7.46
C THR A 162 -5.37 -0.54 -7.37
N ARG A 163 -4.92 -1.16 -6.28
CA ARG A 163 -3.51 -1.53 -6.02
C ARG A 163 -3.47 -2.98 -5.57
N ALA A 164 -2.47 -3.74 -6.03
CA ALA A 164 -2.30 -5.13 -5.64
C ALA A 164 -0.81 -5.52 -5.66
N LEU A 165 -0.36 -6.21 -4.62
CA LEU A 165 0.97 -6.82 -4.55
C LEU A 165 0.86 -8.32 -4.30
N LYS A 166 1.86 -9.09 -4.74
CA LYS A 166 1.93 -10.53 -4.55
C LYS A 166 3.28 -10.93 -3.96
N ALA A 167 3.25 -11.71 -2.89
CA ALA A 167 4.41 -12.42 -2.38
C ALA A 167 4.57 -13.76 -3.12
N LYS A 168 5.83 -14.13 -3.37
CA LYS A 168 6.20 -15.49 -3.77
C LYS A 168 7.34 -15.93 -2.85
N TYR A 169 7.20 -17.09 -2.23
CA TYR A 169 8.24 -17.74 -1.44
C TYR A 169 8.31 -19.22 -1.81
N SER A 170 9.48 -19.84 -1.60
CA SER A 170 9.65 -21.28 -1.76
C SER A 170 9.26 -22.01 -0.47
N LEU A 171 8.80 -23.24 -0.61
CA LEU A 171 8.51 -24.09 0.55
C LEU A 171 9.78 -24.33 1.38
N GLU A 172 10.92 -24.53 0.72
CA GLU A 172 12.23 -24.69 1.35
C GLU A 172 12.59 -23.50 2.23
N LEU A 173 12.36 -22.28 1.74
CA LEU A 173 12.63 -21.05 2.51
C LEU A 173 11.71 -20.93 3.72
N ALA A 174 10.43 -21.30 3.58
CA ALA A 174 9.49 -21.28 4.69
C ALA A 174 9.84 -22.33 5.76
N GLN A 175 10.34 -23.50 5.36
CA GLN A 175 10.78 -24.54 6.27
C GLN A 175 12.06 -24.11 7.01
N ASP A 176 13.02 -23.52 6.30
CA ASP A 176 14.27 -23.02 6.87
C ASP A 176 14.01 -21.88 7.88
N LEU A 177 13.20 -20.88 7.51
CA LEU A 177 12.79 -19.79 8.40
C LEU A 177 12.07 -20.28 9.67
N LYS A 178 11.23 -21.31 9.52
CA LYS A 178 10.50 -21.88 10.65
C LYS A 178 11.41 -22.71 11.57
N ALA A 179 12.34 -23.47 10.99
CA ALA A 179 13.25 -24.35 11.72
C ALA A 179 14.36 -23.57 12.46
N ILE A 180 14.92 -22.52 11.84
CA ILE A 180 16.03 -21.75 12.41
C ILE A 180 15.53 -20.56 13.23
N HIS A 181 14.56 -19.79 12.71
CA HIS A 181 14.16 -18.52 13.29
C HIS A 181 12.82 -18.56 14.03
N GLY A 182 12.09 -19.69 13.97
CA GLY A 182 10.76 -19.82 14.57
C GLY A 182 9.71 -18.89 13.94
N LEU A 183 9.99 -18.34 12.75
CA LEU A 183 9.14 -17.37 12.07
C LEU A 183 8.27 -18.05 11.01
N ASP A 184 7.06 -17.56 10.85
CA ASP A 184 6.17 -17.96 9.76
C ASP A 184 6.34 -17.01 8.57
N ALA A 185 6.94 -17.52 7.49
CA ALA A 185 7.21 -16.75 6.28
C ALA A 185 5.94 -16.19 5.63
N GLU A 186 4.80 -16.88 5.74
CA GLU A 186 3.55 -16.45 5.13
C GLU A 186 2.98 -15.20 5.84
N SER A 187 2.91 -15.27 7.17
CA SER A 187 2.42 -14.16 8.00
C SER A 187 3.32 -12.92 7.88
N GLU A 188 4.65 -13.10 7.90
CA GLU A 188 5.59 -12.00 7.75
C GLU A 188 5.51 -11.32 6.38
N LEU A 189 5.41 -12.09 5.30
CA LEU A 189 5.26 -11.53 3.96
C LEU A 189 3.92 -10.81 3.79
N SER A 190 2.83 -11.35 4.33
CA SER A 190 1.51 -10.68 4.33
C SER A 190 1.58 -9.31 5.01
N ASN A 191 2.18 -9.25 6.19
CA ASN A 191 2.32 -8.00 6.94
C ASN A 191 3.18 -6.97 6.21
N ILE A 192 4.28 -7.39 5.57
CA ILE A 192 5.13 -6.49 4.78
C ILE A 192 4.36 -5.93 3.58
N LEU A 193 3.61 -6.76 2.86
CA LEU A 193 2.83 -6.31 1.70
C LEU A 193 1.74 -5.32 2.09
N SER A 194 0.99 -5.60 3.17
CA SER A 194 -0.03 -4.68 3.66
C SER A 194 0.57 -3.34 4.10
N ALA A 195 1.71 -3.37 4.80
CA ALA A 195 2.42 -2.17 5.21
C ALA A 195 2.92 -1.35 4.01
N GLU A 196 3.45 -2.01 2.98
CA GLU A 196 3.96 -1.34 1.78
C GLU A 196 2.84 -0.64 1.01
N ILE A 197 1.69 -1.31 0.79
CA ILE A 197 0.54 -0.69 0.12
C ILE A 197 0.07 0.55 0.90
N LEU A 198 0.03 0.47 2.24
CA LEU A 198 -0.36 1.61 3.06
C LEU A 198 0.65 2.75 2.97
N ALA A 199 1.95 2.46 2.98
CA ALA A 199 2.99 3.47 2.84
C ALA A 199 2.93 4.15 1.46
N GLU A 200 2.69 3.38 0.40
CA GLU A 200 2.53 3.89 -0.96
C GLU A 200 1.33 4.85 -1.07
N ILE A 201 0.16 4.46 -0.56
CA ILE A 201 -1.04 5.33 -0.54
C ILE A 201 -0.77 6.61 0.24
N ASN A 202 -0.14 6.51 1.42
CA ASN A 202 0.18 7.69 2.22
C ASN A 202 1.12 8.64 1.48
N ARG A 203 2.11 8.10 0.76
CA ARG A 203 3.06 8.90 0.00
C ARG A 203 2.40 9.61 -1.18
N GLU A 204 1.54 8.92 -1.92
CA GLU A 204 0.78 9.50 -3.02
C GLU A 204 -0.09 10.67 -2.57
N VAL A 205 -0.83 10.52 -1.46
CA VAL A 205 -1.66 11.61 -0.92
C VAL A 205 -0.82 12.84 -0.59
N ILE A 206 0.36 12.66 0.02
CA ILE A 206 1.26 13.78 0.34
C ILE A 206 1.79 14.44 -0.93
N GLU A 207 2.13 13.67 -1.97
CA GLU A 207 2.61 14.22 -3.24
C GLU A 207 1.51 15.01 -3.97
N LEU A 208 0.25 14.55 -3.92
CA LEU A 208 -0.90 15.29 -4.47
C LEU A 208 -1.20 16.61 -3.76
N ILE A 209 -0.88 16.73 -2.47
CA ILE A 209 -1.05 17.98 -1.72
C ILE A 209 0.05 18.99 -2.08
N LEU A 210 1.25 18.50 -2.36
CA LEU A 210 2.40 19.35 -2.67
C LEU A 210 2.41 19.85 -4.12
N SER A 211 1.72 19.17 -5.03
CA SER A 211 1.57 19.58 -6.44
C SER A 211 0.48 20.63 -6.62
#